data_AF-A0A286ERR2-F1
#
_entry.id   AF-A0A286ERR2-F1
#
_cell.length_a   1.000
_cell.length_b   1.000
_cell.length_c   1.000
_cell.angle_alpha   90.00
_cell.angle_beta   90.00
_cell.angle_gamma   90.00
#
_symmetry.space_group_name_H-M   'P 1'
#
loop_
_entity.id
_entity.type
_entity.pdbx_description
1 polymer ?
#
loop_
_entity_poly.entity_id
_entity_poly.type
_entity_poly.pdbx_seq_one_letter_code
_entity_poly.pdbx_strand_id
1 'polypeptide(L)'
;MEEFEVTGVAGQPIVLPIGPGPATGHVWRLRLPDGVRQVDDTAATMPDPLHALGASMGRKFQVQAEAGDHQIDAELARPNEEKAVRVVRITLHAQS
;
A
#
# COMPACT_ATOMS: atom_id res chain seq x y z
N MET A 1 11.94 8.73 -8.75
CA MET A 1 10.81 8.69 -7.81
C MET A 1 9.59 8.47 -8.66
N GLU A 2 8.79 7.46 -8.34
CA GLU A 2 7.57 7.14 -9.09
C GLU A 2 6.37 7.76 -8.39
N GLU A 3 5.36 8.14 -9.16
CA GLU A 3 4.18 8.85 -8.67
C GLU A 3 2.92 8.12 -9.15
N PHE A 4 1.95 7.97 -8.25
CA PHE A 4 0.64 7.38 -8.55
C PHE A 4 -0.47 8.26 -8.03
N GLU A 5 -1.57 8.31 -8.78
CA GLU A 5 -2.83 8.90 -8.36
C GLU A 5 -3.83 7.78 -8.08
N VAL A 6 -4.52 7.88 -6.94
CA VAL A 6 -5.50 6.91 -6.48
C VAL A 6 -6.75 7.66 -6.09
N THR A 7 -7.90 7.17 -6.50
CA THR A 7 -9.20 7.70 -6.06
C THR A 7 -9.92 6.64 -5.25
N GLY A 8 -10.58 7.05 -4.18
CA GLY A 8 -11.43 6.17 -3.39
C GLY A 8 -12.47 6.94 -2.60
N VAL A 9 -13.20 6.23 -1.73
CA VAL A 9 -14.28 6.80 -0.92
C VAL A 9 -13.80 6.98 0.51
N ALA A 10 -14.06 8.14 1.10
CA ALA A 10 -13.72 8.46 2.47
C ALA A 10 -14.30 7.43 3.45
N GLY A 11 -13.48 6.99 4.40
CA GLY A 11 -13.85 5.96 5.38
C GLY A 11 -13.95 4.53 4.85
N GLN A 12 -13.85 4.29 3.54
CA GLN A 12 -13.80 2.95 2.94
C GLN A 12 -12.35 2.48 2.77
N PRO A 13 -12.08 1.17 2.78
CA PRO A 13 -10.78 0.66 2.39
C PRO A 13 -10.42 0.99 0.94
N ILE A 14 -9.28 1.63 0.73
CA ILE A 14 -8.73 2.03 -0.56
C ILE A 14 -7.43 1.27 -0.78
N VAL A 15 -7.38 0.52 -1.88
CA VAL A 15 -6.21 -0.30 -2.23
C VAL A 15 -5.14 0.59 -2.85
N LEU A 16 -3.94 0.55 -2.27
CA LEU A 16 -2.78 1.26 -2.83
C LEU A 16 -2.19 0.49 -4.02
N PRO A 17 -1.64 1.18 -5.04
CA PRO A 17 -1.05 0.59 -6.24
C PRO A 17 0.37 0.05 -5.98
N ILE A 18 0.65 -0.38 -4.75
CA ILE A 18 1.90 -1.02 -4.35
C ILE A 18 1.60 -2.44 -3.89
N GLY A 19 2.28 -3.40 -4.50
CA GLY A 19 2.17 -4.81 -4.13
C GLY A 19 2.92 -5.15 -2.84
N PRO A 20 2.72 -6.37 -2.32
CA PRO A 20 3.63 -6.92 -1.31
C PRO A 20 5.07 -6.81 -1.83
N GLY A 21 6.00 -6.38 -0.98
CA GLY A 21 7.40 -6.21 -1.38
C GLY A 21 7.96 -7.46 -2.07
N PRO A 22 9.01 -7.33 -2.90
CA PRO A 22 9.62 -8.48 -3.55
C PRO A 22 10.07 -9.51 -2.50
N ALA A 23 10.06 -10.80 -2.85
CA ALA A 23 10.45 -11.92 -1.98
C ALA A 23 11.95 -11.91 -1.56
N THR A 24 12.63 -10.79 -1.74
CA THR A 24 14.06 -10.55 -1.53
C THR A 24 14.38 -9.94 -0.16
N GLY A 25 13.45 -10.00 0.80
CA GLY A 25 13.62 -9.47 2.15
C GLY A 25 13.43 -7.96 2.28
N HIS A 26 12.86 -7.31 1.27
CA HIS A 26 12.49 -5.89 1.33
C HIS A 26 11.05 -5.73 1.82
N VAL A 27 10.82 -4.67 2.59
CA VAL A 27 9.50 -4.32 3.13
C VAL A 27 9.17 -2.88 2.76
N TRP A 28 7.88 -2.62 2.52
CA TRP A 28 7.40 -1.26 2.35
C TRP A 28 7.24 -0.61 3.72
N ARG A 29 7.81 0.58 3.87
CA ARG A 29 7.56 1.51 4.97
C ARG A 29 6.65 2.61 4.43
N LEU A 30 5.46 2.74 5.02
CA LEU A 30 4.50 3.77 4.64
C LEU A 30 4.58 4.93 5.62
N ARG A 31 4.74 6.13 5.09
CA ARG A 31 4.54 7.37 5.84
C ARG A 31 3.14 7.87 5.51
N LEU A 32 2.23 7.64 6.44
CA LEU A 32 0.84 8.04 6.31
C LEU A 32 0.67 9.46 6.89
N PRO A 33 0.02 10.39 6.17
CA PRO A 33 -0.31 11.69 6.71
C PRO A 33 -1.46 11.58 7.72
N ASP A 34 -1.72 12.66 8.45
CA ASP A 34 -2.91 12.78 9.30
C ASP A 34 -4.19 12.54 8.48
N GLY A 35 -5.19 11.92 9.10
CA GLY A 35 -6.44 11.55 8.42
C GLY A 35 -6.35 10.29 7.56
N VAL A 36 -5.17 9.67 7.41
CA VAL A 36 -4.99 8.38 6.72
C VAL A 36 -4.51 7.31 7.71
N ARG A 37 -5.17 6.15 7.70
CA ARG A 37 -4.77 4.99 8.51
C ARG A 37 -4.68 3.73 7.67
N GLN A 38 -3.72 2.87 8.00
CA GLN A 38 -3.63 1.54 7.40
C GLN A 38 -4.78 0.66 7.93
N VAL A 39 -5.35 -0.14 7.04
CA VAL A 39 -6.31 -1.19 7.40
C VAL A 39 -5.56 -2.51 7.41
N ASP A 40 -5.47 -3.14 8.58
CA ASP A 40 -4.89 -4.49 8.70
C ASP A 40 -5.85 -5.55 8.18
N ASP A 41 -5.40 -6.25 7.15
CA ASP A 41 -6.10 -7.39 6.56
C ASP A 41 -5.93 -8.62 7.49
N THR A 42 -6.72 -8.69 8.56
CA THR A 42 -6.75 -9.86 9.46
C THR A 42 -7.68 -10.97 8.96
N ALA A 43 -8.17 -10.87 7.72
CA ALA A 43 -8.92 -11.95 7.09
C ALA A 43 -8.54 -12.02 5.61
N ALA A 44 -7.46 -12.74 5.35
CA ALA A 44 -7.16 -13.24 4.01
C ALA A 44 -8.43 -13.89 3.45
N THR A 45 -9.08 -13.25 2.48
CA THR A 45 -9.90 -13.95 1.51
C THR A 45 -8.97 -15.00 0.90
N MET A 46 -9.15 -16.26 1.28
CA MET A 46 -8.29 -17.36 0.80
C MET A 46 -8.24 -17.28 -0.73
N PRO A 47 -7.07 -17.11 -1.34
CA PRO A 47 -6.99 -17.08 -2.79
C PRO A 47 -7.34 -18.45 -3.34
N ASP A 48 -8.10 -18.45 -4.43
CA ASP A 48 -8.47 -19.64 -5.20
C ASP A 48 -7.19 -20.44 -5.53
N PRO A 49 -7.04 -21.68 -5.05
CA PRO A 49 -5.78 -22.43 -5.11
C PRO A 49 -5.30 -22.75 -6.53
N LEU A 50 -6.15 -22.54 -7.55
CA LEU A 50 -5.84 -22.82 -8.96
C LEU A 50 -5.07 -21.69 -9.67
N HIS A 51 -4.93 -20.49 -9.08
CA HIS A 51 -4.15 -19.38 -9.64
C HIS A 51 -2.85 -19.06 -8.88
N ALA A 52 -2.42 -19.98 -8.00
CA ALA A 52 -1.42 -19.74 -6.97
C ALA A 52 0.06 -19.93 -7.38
N LEU A 53 0.36 -20.31 -8.64
CA LEU A 53 1.74 -20.54 -9.08
C LEU A 53 2.21 -19.44 -10.04
N GLY A 54 3.01 -18.51 -9.51
CA GLY A 54 3.73 -17.47 -10.27
C GLY A 54 3.27 -16.03 -10.02
N ALA A 55 2.08 -15.83 -9.45
CA ALA A 55 1.66 -14.52 -8.95
C ALA A 55 2.34 -14.27 -7.60
N SER A 56 2.95 -13.10 -7.41
CA SER A 56 3.48 -12.65 -6.12
C SER A 56 2.32 -12.65 -5.11
N MET A 57 2.17 -13.77 -4.39
CA MET A 57 1.25 -13.90 -3.27
C MET A 57 1.64 -12.87 -2.23
N GLY A 58 0.87 -11.82 -2.12
CA GLY A 58 0.96 -11.03 -0.91
C GLY A 58 -0.11 -9.98 -0.82
N ARG A 59 -0.35 -9.66 0.44
CA ARG A 59 -1.34 -8.72 0.91
C ARG A 59 -1.20 -7.41 0.12
N LYS A 60 -2.32 -6.93 -0.41
CA LYS A 60 -2.37 -5.58 -0.97
C LYS A 60 -2.44 -4.60 0.20
N PHE A 61 -1.73 -3.48 0.10
CA PHE A 61 -1.83 -2.43 1.11
C PHE A 61 -3.18 -1.72 0.96
N GLN A 62 -3.90 -1.61 2.06
CA GLN A 62 -5.18 -0.90 2.13
C GLN A 62 -5.10 0.22 3.16
N VAL A 63 -5.66 1.36 2.82
CA VAL A 63 -5.79 2.50 3.73
C VAL A 63 -7.23 2.96 3.81
N GLN A 64 -7.60 3.57 4.91
CA GLN A 64 -8.80 4.41 5.02
C GLN A 64 -8.33 5.85 5.18
N ALA A 65 -9.01 6.76 4.50
CA ALA A 65 -8.73 8.18 4.55
C ALA A 65 -10.00 8.98 4.85
N GLU A 66 -9.85 10.11 5.53
CA GLU A 66 -10.88 11.17 5.55
C GLU A 66 -11.04 11.79 4.16
N ALA A 67 -12.16 12.47 3.90
CA ALA A 67 -12.38 13.12 2.61
C ALA A 67 -11.31 14.19 2.33
N GLY A 68 -10.85 14.29 1.09
CA GLY A 68 -9.82 15.22 0.65
C GLY A 68 -8.64 14.56 -0.05
N ASP A 69 -7.60 15.37 -0.27
CA ASP A 69 -6.37 14.95 -0.95
C ASP A 69 -5.28 14.65 0.08
N HIS A 70 -4.68 13.47 -0.02
CA HIS A 70 -3.66 12.99 0.92
C HIS A 70 -2.41 12.52 0.16
N GLN A 71 -1.23 12.83 0.69
CA GLN A 71 0.03 12.34 0.13
C GLN A 71 0.62 11.25 1.01
N ILE A 72 0.78 10.05 0.45
CA ILE A 72 1.43 8.92 1.09
C ILE A 72 2.80 8.71 0.44
N ASP A 73 3.86 8.70 1.24
CA ASP A 73 5.19 8.31 0.78
C ASP A 73 5.48 6.86 1.18
N ALA A 74 5.80 6.02 0.19
CA ALA A 74 6.10 4.61 0.36
C ALA A 74 7.56 4.33 -0.01
N GLU A 75 8.32 3.77 0.94
CA GLU A 75 9.74 3.47 0.79
C GLU A 75 9.96 1.95 0.87
N LEU A 76 10.56 1.37 -0.16
CA LEU A 76 10.95 -0.03 -0.15
C LEU A 76 12.40 -0.14 0.35
N ALA A 77 12.60 -0.75 1.51
CA ALA A 77 13.91 -0.92 2.14
C ALA A 77 13.97 -2.26 2.88
N ARG A 78 15.17 -2.72 3.23
CA ARG A 78 15.31 -3.82 4.19
C ARG A 78 15.00 -3.29 5.61
N PRO A 79 14.46 -4.11 6.53
CA PRO A 79 14.08 -3.66 7.87
C PRO A 79 15.14 -2.85 8.62
N ASN A 80 16.42 -3.18 8.44
CA ASN A 80 17.56 -2.52 9.11
C ASN A 80 18.39 -1.61 8.20
N GLU A 81 17.89 -1.28 7.01
CA GLU A 81 18.60 -0.41 6.06
C GLU A 81 17.94 0.97 6.03
N GLU A 82 18.75 2.03 6.11
CA GLU A 82 18.26 3.41 6.06
C GLU A 82 17.93 3.84 4.62
N LYS A 83 18.69 3.33 3.65
CA LYS A 83 18.52 3.69 2.25
C LYS A 83 17.39 2.88 1.62
N ALA A 84 16.39 3.57 1.09
CA ALA A 84 15.38 2.93 0.26
C ALA A 84 15.95 2.59 -1.12
N VAL A 85 15.64 1.38 -1.60
CA VAL A 85 15.96 0.97 -2.98
C VAL A 85 14.92 1.48 -3.98
N ARG A 86 13.72 1.83 -3.49
CA ARG A 86 12.64 2.41 -4.28
C ARG A 86 11.82 3.36 -3.40
N VAL A 87 11.45 4.51 -3.96
CA VAL A 87 10.59 5.52 -3.31
C VAL A 87 9.45 5.87 -4.26
N VAL A 88 8.23 5.76 -3.73
CA VAL A 88 6.99 6.00 -4.45
C VAL A 88 6.16 7.01 -3.69
N ARG A 89 5.61 7.99 -4.40
CA ARG A 89 4.62 8.93 -3.87
C ARG A 89 3.24 8.58 -4.41
N ILE A 90 2.26 8.55 -3.52
CA ILE A 90 0.87 8.24 -3.86
C ILE A 90 0.01 9.42 -3.44
N THR A 91 -0.62 10.06 -4.41
CA THR A 91 -1.65 11.07 -4.17
C THR A 91 -3.00 10.35 -4.11
N LEU A 92 -3.65 10.43 -2.96
CA LEU A 92 -4.93 9.81 -2.68
C LEU A 92 -6.04 10.86 -2.66
N HIS A 93 -7.00 10.74 -3.56
CA HIS A 93 -8.21 11.55 -3.64
C HIS A 93 -9.37 10.78 -3.00
N ALA A 94 -9.69 11.10 -1.75
CA ALA A 94 -10.80 10.48 -1.01
C ALA A 94 -12.08 11.32 -1.16
N GLN A 95 -13.06 10.78 -1.86
CA GLN A 95 -14.34 11.42 -2.12
C GLN A 95 -15.33 11.15 -0.99
N SER A 96 -16.13 12.15 -0.65
CA SER A 96 -17.19 12.05 0.37
C SER A 96 -18.34 11.14 -0.04
#